data_AF-A0A8T2JSP9-F1
#
_entry.id   AF-A0A8T2JSP9-F1
#
_cell.length_a   1.000
_cell.length_b   1.000
_cell.length_c   1.000
_cell.angle_alpha   90.00
_cell.angle_beta   90.00
_cell.angle_gamma   90.00
#
_symmetry.space_group_name_H-M   'P 1'
#
loop_
_entity.id
_entity.type
_entity.pdbx_description
1 polymer ?
#
loop_
_entity_poly.entity_id
_entity_poly.type
_entity_poly.pdbx_seq_one_letter_code
_entity_poly.pdbx_strand_id
1 'polypeptide(L)'
;MLNRYYYSCTHKTLSGVFSKDCVGYQVQHRTSDSDLWTVKDVTSNRFSFPSYNPDQLYIFQVRSKLNSLCASTKLWSDWSSAVTWGRNSTKNMNASGETFISAISIGSSLIFILILILVMLIRTDRIWVILVPQLPNPKKNFEDLYNMYNGNFQEWTGVSKEVVESFKHNYTEPLCIVSEDPECIGVDA
;
A
#
# COMPACT_ATOMS: atom_id res chain seq x y z
N MET A 1 -35.48 -2.28 41.33
CA MET A 1 -34.19 -3.02 41.25
C MET A 1 -33.26 -2.22 40.35
N LEU A 2 -32.22 -1.59 40.90
CA LEU A 2 -31.24 -0.84 40.12
C LEU A 2 -30.21 -1.85 39.56
N ASN A 3 -30.32 -2.17 38.27
CA ASN A 3 -29.32 -2.98 37.59
C ASN A 3 -28.00 -2.19 37.53
N ARG A 4 -27.10 -2.52 38.46
CA ARG A 4 -25.77 -1.92 38.57
C ARG A 4 -24.84 -2.68 37.62
N TYR A 5 -24.67 -2.15 36.40
CA TYR A 5 -23.73 -2.73 35.44
C TYR A 5 -22.32 -2.20 35.69
N TYR A 6 -21.34 -3.11 35.65
CA TYR A 6 -19.91 -2.83 35.84
C TYR A 6 -19.21 -2.93 34.48
N TYR A 7 -18.35 -1.97 34.13
CA TYR A 7 -17.44 -2.10 32.99
C TYR A 7 -16.08 -2.56 33.49
N SER A 8 -15.40 -3.33 32.65
CA SER A 8 -14.05 -3.79 32.88
C SER A 8 -13.13 -3.03 31.93
N CYS A 9 -12.20 -2.25 32.46
CA CYS A 9 -11.19 -1.56 31.67
C CYS A 9 -10.07 -2.55 31.30
N THR A 10 -10.17 -3.23 30.16
CA THR A 10 -9.13 -4.13 29.65
C THR A 10 -8.21 -3.39 28.69
N HIS A 11 -7.02 -2.98 29.14
CA HIS A 11 -5.97 -2.46 28.26
C HIS A 11 -5.14 -3.63 27.70
N LYS A 12 -4.80 -3.59 26.40
CA LYS A 12 -4.06 -4.67 25.72
C LYS A 12 -2.56 -4.69 26.03
N THR A 13 -2.05 -3.76 26.82
CA THR A 13 -0.62 -3.72 27.19
C THR A 13 -0.46 -2.94 28.49
N LEU A 14 -0.42 -3.62 29.64
CA LEU A 14 0.05 -3.14 30.96
C LEU A 14 -0.40 -4.11 32.07
N SER A 15 -1.48 -4.86 31.83
CA SER A 15 -2.06 -5.80 32.82
C SER A 15 -1.16 -6.99 33.18
N GLY A 16 0.00 -7.15 32.53
CA GLY A 16 0.98 -8.20 32.82
C GLY A 16 2.28 -7.72 33.49
N VAL A 17 2.48 -6.40 33.66
CA VAL A 17 3.78 -5.85 34.10
C VAL A 17 3.69 -5.16 35.47
N PHE A 18 2.52 -4.63 35.85
CA PHE A 18 2.37 -3.84 37.08
C PHE A 18 1.23 -4.38 37.96
N SER A 19 1.41 -4.29 39.29
CA SER A 19 0.37 -4.64 40.27
C SER A 19 -0.89 -3.78 40.06
N LYS A 20 -2.07 -4.31 40.41
CA LYS A 20 -3.34 -3.59 40.27
C LYS A 20 -3.37 -2.27 41.03
N ASP A 21 -2.64 -2.19 42.14
CA ASP A 21 -2.54 -0.97 42.97
C ASP A 21 -1.64 0.11 42.36
N CYS A 22 -0.84 -0.25 41.35
CA CYS A 22 0.05 0.66 40.64
C CYS A 22 -0.66 1.50 39.57
N VAL A 23 -1.93 1.23 39.24
CA VAL A 23 -2.59 1.84 38.08
C VAL A 23 -3.86 2.56 38.53
N GLY A 24 -3.92 3.85 38.25
CA GLY A 24 -5.14 4.65 38.32
C GLY A 24 -5.78 4.78 36.93
N TYR A 25 -7.09 4.92 36.90
CA TYR A 25 -7.87 5.07 35.67
C TYR A 25 -8.61 6.40 35.69
N GLN A 26 -8.89 6.91 34.50
CA GLN A 26 -9.78 8.04 34.32
C GLN A 26 -10.74 7.71 33.19
N VAL A 27 -12.02 7.93 33.45
CA VAL A 27 -13.09 7.66 32.50
C VAL A 27 -13.77 8.97 32.17
N GLN A 28 -13.88 9.25 30.87
CA GLN A 28 -14.67 10.35 30.38
C GLN A 28 -15.90 9.84 29.64
N HIS A 29 -17.00 10.55 29.81
CA HIS A 29 -18.25 10.25 29.16
C HIS A 29 -18.95 11.50 28.64
N ARG A 30 -19.69 11.36 27.55
CA ARG A 30 -20.59 12.40 27.03
C ARG A 30 -21.81 11.77 26.37
N THR A 31 -22.87 12.54 26.18
CA THR A 31 -23.96 12.17 25.30
C THR A 31 -23.59 12.45 23.85
N SER A 32 -24.22 11.77 22.89
CA SER A 32 -24.02 12.03 21.46
C SER A 32 -24.39 13.46 21.06
N ASP A 33 -25.34 14.06 21.75
CA ASP A 33 -25.84 15.42 21.47
C ASP A 33 -25.02 16.51 22.16
N SER A 34 -24.02 16.14 22.97
CA SER A 34 -23.18 17.06 23.72
C SER A 34 -21.73 16.98 23.25
N ASP A 35 -21.10 18.15 23.11
CA ASP A 35 -19.65 18.27 22.87
C ASP A 35 -18.84 18.30 24.18
N LEU A 36 -19.51 18.39 25.32
CA LEU A 36 -18.86 18.49 26.63
C LEU A 36 -18.60 17.12 27.23
N TRP A 37 -17.33 16.86 27.55
CA TRP A 37 -16.90 15.65 28.26
C TRP A 37 -17.02 15.82 29.77
N THR A 38 -17.61 14.83 30.43
CA THR A 38 -17.57 14.68 31.89
C THR A 38 -16.49 13.66 32.25
N VAL A 39 -15.53 14.07 33.06
CA VAL A 39 -14.36 13.25 33.42
C VAL A 39 -14.47 12.80 34.88
N LYS A 40 -14.15 11.53 35.14
CA LYS A 40 -14.16 10.92 36.48
C LYS A 40 -12.92 10.06 36.69
N ASP A 41 -12.22 10.31 37.79
CA ASP A 41 -11.11 9.46 38.23
C ASP A 41 -11.63 8.21 38.94
N VAL A 42 -10.98 7.09 38.66
CA VAL A 42 -11.37 5.76 39.13
C VAL A 42 -10.13 5.00 39.57
N THR A 43 -10.15 4.49 40.80
CA THR A 43 -9.05 3.69 41.35
C THR A 43 -9.16 2.20 41.01
N SER A 44 -10.35 1.74 40.66
CA SER A 44 -10.63 0.36 40.29
C SER A 44 -10.70 0.18 38.78
N ASN A 45 -10.47 -1.05 38.32
CA ASN A 45 -10.71 -1.43 36.93
C ASN A 45 -12.21 -1.52 36.57
N ARG A 46 -13.09 -1.16 37.52
CA ARG A 46 -14.53 -1.03 37.37
C ARG A 46 -14.97 0.35 37.82
N PHE A 47 -15.76 1.03 37.01
CA PHE A 47 -16.52 2.19 37.46
C PHE A 47 -18.02 1.87 37.26
N SER A 48 -18.91 2.62 37.90
CA SER A 48 -20.35 2.46 37.80
C SER A 48 -20.98 3.80 37.43
N PHE A 49 -21.88 3.78 36.44
CA PHE A 49 -22.55 4.99 35.99
C PHE A 49 -23.91 5.12 36.71
N PRO A 50 -24.06 6.02 37.71
CA PRO A 50 -25.12 5.93 38.70
C PRO A 50 -26.48 6.45 38.23
N SER A 51 -26.52 7.37 37.28
CA SER A 51 -27.74 7.95 36.74
C SER A 51 -27.58 8.10 35.24
N TYR A 52 -28.41 7.40 34.48
CA TYR A 52 -28.40 7.41 33.03
C TYR A 52 -29.82 7.58 32.50
N ASN A 53 -29.94 8.24 31.36
CA ASN A 53 -31.19 8.32 30.62
C ASN A 53 -31.22 7.20 29.56
N PRO A 54 -32.21 6.27 29.58
CA PRO A 54 -32.30 5.21 28.59
C PRO A 54 -32.56 5.70 27.16
N ASP A 55 -32.99 6.96 26.99
CA ASP A 55 -33.25 7.56 25.69
C ASP A 55 -32.00 8.13 25.01
N GLN A 56 -30.89 8.27 25.74
CA GLN A 56 -29.67 8.90 25.26
C GLN A 56 -28.61 7.88 24.86
N LEU A 57 -27.80 8.26 23.87
CA LEU A 57 -26.59 7.53 23.49
C LEU A 57 -25.39 8.15 24.19
N TYR A 58 -24.68 7.35 24.97
CA TYR A 58 -23.47 7.77 25.70
C TYR A 58 -22.22 7.23 25.02
N ILE A 59 -21.18 8.04 24.99
CA ILE A 59 -19.85 7.70 24.49
C ILE A 59 -18.90 7.70 25.68
N PHE A 60 -18.18 6.60 25.86
CA PHE A 60 -17.21 6.41 26.93
C PHE A 60 -15.79 6.24 26.36
N GLN A 61 -14.82 6.85 27.05
CA GLN A 61 -13.39 6.65 26.81
C GLN A 61 -12.67 6.51 28.14
N VAL A 62 -11.62 5.70 28.15
CA VAL A 62 -10.84 5.40 29.35
C VAL A 62 -9.36 5.64 29.06
N ARG A 63 -8.64 6.20 30.02
CA ARG A 63 -7.19 6.22 30.01
C ARG A 63 -6.64 5.78 31.37
N SER A 64 -5.38 5.41 31.41
CA SER A 64 -4.73 4.97 32.63
C SER A 64 -3.46 5.77 32.90
N LYS A 65 -3.02 5.71 34.16
CA LYS A 65 -1.81 6.36 34.63
C LYS A 65 -1.20 5.54 35.75
N LEU A 66 0.13 5.50 35.81
CA LEU A 66 0.81 4.92 36.96
C LEU A 66 0.60 5.79 38.20
N ASN A 67 0.14 5.15 39.27
CA ASN A 67 -0.04 5.76 40.56
C ASN A 67 1.32 6.05 41.19
N SER A 68 1.34 7.06 42.06
CA SER A 68 2.52 7.48 42.85
C SER A 68 3.19 6.35 43.63
N LEU A 69 2.46 5.27 43.94
CA LEU A 69 2.98 4.06 44.59
C LEU A 69 4.09 3.38 43.79
N CYS A 70 4.02 3.41 42.46
CA CYS A 70 4.93 2.65 41.60
C CYS A 70 5.73 3.54 40.65
N ALA A 71 5.20 4.71 40.28
CA ALA A 71 5.96 5.72 39.55
C ALA A 71 5.37 7.13 39.73
N SER A 72 6.23 8.13 39.95
CA SER A 72 5.86 9.54 40.01
C SER A 72 5.80 10.18 38.61
N THR A 73 4.85 9.73 37.78
CA THR A 73 4.62 10.33 36.46
C THR A 73 3.46 11.32 36.47
N LYS A 74 3.53 12.34 35.62
CA LYS A 74 2.38 13.21 35.30
C LYS A 74 1.69 12.79 34.00
N LEU A 75 2.28 11.88 33.24
CA LEU A 75 1.79 11.44 31.95
C LEU A 75 0.63 10.47 32.12
N TRP A 76 -0.35 10.62 31.24
CA TRP A 76 -1.47 9.69 31.05
C TRP A 76 -1.23 8.89 29.78
N SER A 77 -1.83 7.71 29.70
CA SER A 77 -1.96 7.03 28.43
C SER A 77 -2.83 7.83 27.47
N ASP A 78 -2.74 7.47 26.20
CA ASP A 78 -3.76 7.86 25.24
C ASP A 78 -5.14 7.35 25.67
N TRP A 79 -6.18 8.05 25.19
CA TRP A 79 -7.55 7.61 25.39
C TRP A 79 -7.81 6.31 24.62
N SER A 80 -8.57 5.42 25.23
CA SER A 80 -9.05 4.21 24.58
C SER A 80 -9.98 4.56 23.42
N SER A 81 -10.18 3.57 22.53
CA SER A 81 -11.26 3.63 21.56
C SER A 81 -12.59 3.96 22.23
N ALA A 82 -13.37 4.83 21.58
CA ALA A 82 -14.67 5.24 22.06
C ALA A 82 -15.64 4.06 22.05
N VAL A 83 -16.37 3.86 23.15
CA VAL A 83 -17.41 2.84 23.27
C VAL A 83 -18.76 3.53 23.39
N THR A 84 -19.70 3.17 22.53
CA THR A 84 -21.06 3.71 22.54
C THR A 84 -22.00 2.80 23.31
N TRP A 85 -22.79 3.36 24.23
CA TRP A 85 -23.76 2.66 25.06
C TRP A 85 -25.12 3.39 25.09
N GLY A 86 -26.22 2.69 24.80
CA GLY A 86 -27.58 3.25 24.75
C GLY A 86 -28.42 2.67 23.61
N ARG A 87 -29.50 3.36 23.21
CA ARG A 87 -30.57 2.88 22.29
C ARG A 87 -30.10 2.35 20.91
N ASN A 88 -28.83 2.49 20.53
CA ASN A 88 -28.27 1.95 19.29
C ASN A 88 -27.04 1.02 19.45
N SER A 89 -26.64 0.65 20.68
CA SER A 89 -25.44 -0.19 20.88
C SER A 89 -25.56 -1.62 20.35
N THR A 90 -26.79 -2.11 20.17
CA THR A 90 -27.06 -3.43 19.61
C THR A 90 -26.97 -3.49 18.08
N LYS A 91 -26.93 -2.37 17.36
CA LYS A 91 -26.80 -2.38 15.89
C LYS A 91 -25.36 -2.36 15.39
N ASN A 92 -24.42 -1.81 16.16
CA ASN A 92 -23.08 -1.50 15.67
C ASN A 92 -21.93 -2.30 16.32
N MET A 93 -22.21 -3.14 17.32
CA MET A 93 -21.17 -3.93 17.99
C MET A 93 -20.73 -5.18 17.21
N ASN A 94 -21.41 -5.49 16.09
CA ASN A 94 -21.03 -6.54 15.14
C ASN A 94 -20.75 -6.01 13.72
N ALA A 95 -20.85 -4.70 13.47
CA ALA A 95 -20.91 -4.16 12.10
C ALA A 95 -19.67 -3.38 11.64
N SER A 96 -18.75 -3.00 12.54
CA SER A 96 -17.62 -2.12 12.21
C SER A 96 -16.24 -2.81 12.20
N GLY A 97 -16.13 -4.04 12.72
CA GLY A 97 -14.88 -4.81 12.72
C GLY A 97 -14.82 -5.92 11.67
N GLU A 98 -15.96 -6.52 11.31
CA GLU A 98 -15.97 -7.68 10.40
C GLU A 98 -16.18 -7.31 8.93
N THR A 99 -16.76 -6.15 8.64
CA THR A 99 -17.03 -5.70 7.26
C THR A 99 -15.79 -5.13 6.56
N PHE A 100 -14.87 -4.49 7.30
CA PHE A 100 -13.62 -3.99 6.73
C PHE A 100 -12.56 -5.09 6.53
N ILE A 101 -12.52 -6.11 7.40
CA ILE A 101 -11.57 -7.23 7.25
C ILE A 101 -12.05 -8.22 6.17
N SER A 102 -13.37 -8.45 6.06
CA SER A 102 -13.92 -9.34 5.02
C SER A 102 -13.87 -8.73 3.61
N ALA A 103 -14.04 -7.40 3.46
CA ALA A 103 -13.92 -6.75 2.17
C ALA A 103 -12.49 -6.81 1.60
N ILE A 104 -11.47 -6.65 2.45
CA ILE A 104 -10.06 -6.75 2.04
C ILE A 104 -9.68 -8.21 1.72
N SER A 105 -10.23 -9.18 2.46
CA SER A 105 -9.98 -10.61 2.25
C SER A 105 -10.48 -11.12 0.90
N ILE A 106 -11.69 -10.73 0.48
CA ILE A 106 -12.28 -11.22 -0.78
C ILE A 106 -11.63 -10.56 -1.99
N GLY A 107 -11.37 -9.25 -1.93
CA GLY A 107 -10.70 -8.51 -3.02
C GLY A 107 -9.26 -8.99 -3.22
N SER A 108 -8.51 -9.21 -2.14
CA SER A 108 -7.15 -9.75 -2.21
C SER A 108 -7.11 -11.17 -2.78
N SER A 109 -8.10 -12.01 -2.48
CA SER A 109 -8.16 -13.38 -2.98
C SER A 109 -8.37 -13.42 -4.49
N LEU A 110 -9.24 -12.57 -5.04
CA LEU A 110 -9.46 -12.48 -6.49
C LEU A 110 -8.22 -12.01 -7.24
N ILE A 111 -7.54 -10.98 -6.73
CA ILE A 111 -6.29 -10.47 -7.32
C ILE A 111 -5.20 -11.55 -7.29
N PHE A 112 -5.06 -12.26 -6.17
CA PHE A 112 -4.08 -13.34 -6.04
C PHE A 112 -4.37 -14.49 -7.01
N ILE A 113 -5.64 -14.90 -7.16
CA ILE A 113 -6.06 -15.91 -8.13
C ILE A 113 -5.79 -15.46 -9.57
N LEU A 114 -6.07 -14.19 -9.91
CA LEU A 114 -5.76 -13.64 -11.24
C LEU A 114 -4.25 -13.67 -11.54
N ILE A 115 -3.40 -13.33 -10.57
CA ILE A 115 -1.94 -13.39 -10.72
C ILE A 115 -1.47 -14.84 -10.91
N LEU A 116 -2.01 -15.79 -10.15
CA LEU A 116 -1.70 -17.21 -10.30
C LEU A 116 -2.10 -17.73 -11.70
N ILE A 117 -3.28 -17.37 -12.19
CA ILE A 117 -3.71 -17.73 -13.55
C ILE A 117 -2.77 -17.10 -14.59
N LEU A 118 -2.41 -15.83 -14.44
CA LEU A 118 -1.48 -15.15 -15.36
C LEU A 118 -0.12 -15.85 -15.38
N VAL A 119 0.45 -16.19 -14.22
CA VAL A 119 1.72 -16.92 -14.13
C VAL A 119 1.62 -18.32 -14.73
N MET A 120 0.52 -19.04 -14.48
CA MET A 120 0.29 -20.35 -15.09
C MET A 120 0.15 -20.25 -16.61
N LEU A 121 -0.55 -19.25 -17.13
CA LEU A 121 -0.63 -19.02 -18.57
C LEU A 121 0.75 -18.68 -19.16
N ILE A 122 1.57 -17.88 -18.46
CA ILE A 122 2.93 -17.54 -18.93
C ILE A 122 3.84 -18.77 -18.90
N ARG A 123 3.70 -19.62 -17.88
CA ARG A 123 4.45 -20.87 -17.72
C ARG A 123 3.96 -21.99 -18.63
N THR A 124 2.69 -21.98 -19.03
CA THR A 124 2.28 -22.83 -20.15
C THR A 124 2.96 -22.26 -21.38
N ASP A 125 3.89 -23.02 -21.97
CA ASP A 125 4.69 -22.73 -23.17
C ASP A 125 3.87 -22.30 -24.43
N ARG A 126 2.57 -22.05 -24.27
CA ARG A 126 1.60 -21.64 -25.28
C ARG A 126 1.33 -20.13 -25.29
N ILE A 127 1.67 -19.35 -24.25
CA ILE A 127 1.51 -17.88 -24.34
C ILE A 127 2.42 -17.29 -25.42
N TRP A 128 3.66 -17.78 -25.54
CA TRP A 128 4.57 -17.41 -26.64
C TRP A 128 4.00 -17.72 -28.03
N VAL A 129 3.10 -18.71 -28.13
CA VAL A 129 2.46 -19.13 -29.39
C VAL A 129 1.27 -18.21 -29.76
N ILE A 130 0.59 -17.61 -28.78
CA ILE A 130 -0.58 -16.74 -29.01
C ILE A 130 -0.17 -15.27 -29.20
N LEU A 131 0.83 -14.78 -28.45
CA LEU A 131 1.29 -13.39 -28.51
C LEU A 131 2.25 -13.11 -29.66
N VAL A 132 2.89 -14.13 -30.21
CA VAL A 132 3.77 -14.01 -31.38
C VAL A 132 3.18 -14.85 -32.52
N PRO A 133 2.39 -14.26 -33.44
CA PRO A 133 2.07 -14.93 -34.68
C PRO A 133 3.36 -15.01 -35.50
N GLN A 134 4.12 -16.10 -35.33
CA GLN A 134 5.27 -16.46 -36.18
C GLN A 134 6.25 -15.29 -36.41
N LEU A 135 7.14 -14.95 -35.46
CA LEU A 135 8.42 -14.39 -35.91
C LEU A 135 9.16 -15.56 -36.60
N PRO A 136 9.29 -15.59 -37.94
CA PRO A 136 10.05 -16.64 -38.60
C PRO A 136 11.45 -16.59 -38.03
N ASN A 137 11.88 -17.68 -37.40
CA ASN A 137 13.18 -17.76 -36.75
C ASN A 137 14.27 -17.44 -37.80
N PRO A 138 14.92 -16.25 -37.74
CA PRO A 138 15.81 -15.81 -38.81
C PRO A 138 17.01 -16.74 -38.93
N LYS A 139 17.33 -17.50 -37.87
CA LYS A 139 18.39 -18.49 -37.84
C LYS A 139 18.28 -19.52 -38.97
N LYS A 140 17.06 -19.95 -39.34
CA LYS A 140 16.88 -20.91 -40.44
C LYS A 140 17.27 -20.32 -41.80
N ASN A 141 17.07 -19.03 -42.01
CA ASN A 141 17.41 -18.37 -43.27
C ASN A 141 18.91 -18.09 -43.40
N PHE A 142 19.65 -18.07 -42.28
CA PHE A 142 21.10 -17.85 -42.25
C PHE A 142 21.90 -19.11 -41.89
N GLU A 143 21.25 -20.27 -41.84
CA GLU A 143 21.89 -21.53 -41.45
C GLU A 143 22.93 -21.96 -42.49
N ASP A 144 22.59 -21.82 -43.78
CA ASP A 144 23.50 -22.13 -44.89
C ASP A 144 24.70 -21.16 -44.94
N LEU A 145 24.49 -19.88 -44.59
CA LEU A 145 25.57 -18.89 -44.52
C LEU A 145 26.66 -19.30 -43.52
N TYR A 146 26.26 -19.79 -42.36
CA TYR A 146 27.20 -20.16 -41.30
C TYR A 146 27.80 -21.55 -41.52
N ASN A 147 26.98 -22.52 -41.91
CA ASN A 147 27.40 -23.92 -42.01
C ASN A 147 28.08 -24.26 -43.34
N MET A 148 27.56 -23.74 -44.46
CA MET A 148 28.07 -24.07 -45.81
C MET A 148 29.09 -23.06 -46.31
N TYR A 149 28.88 -21.78 -46.03
CA TYR A 149 29.76 -20.68 -46.49
C TYR A 149 30.69 -20.13 -45.40
N ASN A 150 30.74 -20.77 -44.22
CA ASN A 150 31.63 -20.43 -43.10
C ASN A 150 31.58 -18.92 -42.70
N GLY A 151 30.41 -18.29 -42.84
CA GLY A 151 30.17 -16.87 -42.56
C GLY A 151 30.45 -15.91 -43.72
N ASN A 152 30.80 -16.40 -44.91
CA ASN A 152 31.08 -15.56 -46.09
C ASN A 152 29.78 -15.10 -46.79
N PHE A 153 29.28 -13.91 -46.40
CA PHE A 153 28.03 -13.35 -46.91
C PHE A 153 28.04 -13.09 -48.43
N GLN A 154 29.18 -12.70 -48.97
CA GLN A 154 29.29 -12.34 -50.38
C GLN A 154 29.13 -13.57 -51.30
N GLU A 155 29.65 -14.71 -50.86
CA GLU A 155 29.54 -15.97 -51.60
C GLU A 155 28.13 -16.56 -51.47
N TRP A 156 27.53 -16.47 -50.27
CA TRP A 156 26.14 -16.89 -50.02
C TRP A 156 25.11 -16.11 -50.85
N THR A 157 25.33 -14.81 -51.06
CA THR A 157 24.44 -13.95 -51.87
C THR A 157 24.72 -14.01 -53.38
N GLY A 158 25.75 -14.73 -53.80
CA GLY A 158 26.14 -14.88 -55.21
C GLY A 158 26.62 -13.58 -55.87
N VAL A 159 26.95 -12.55 -55.08
CA VAL A 159 27.38 -11.25 -55.60
C VAL A 159 28.85 -11.33 -56.02
N SER A 160 29.14 -11.10 -57.30
CA SER A 160 30.52 -11.12 -57.80
C SER A 160 31.36 -10.01 -57.16
N LYS A 161 32.66 -10.28 -56.97
CA LYS A 161 33.61 -9.31 -56.40
C LYS A 161 33.65 -8.00 -57.18
N GLU A 162 33.46 -8.09 -58.50
CA GLU A 162 33.42 -6.96 -59.42
C GLU A 162 32.26 -5.99 -59.13
N VAL A 163 31.09 -6.51 -58.76
CA VAL A 163 29.92 -5.69 -58.37
C VAL A 163 30.13 -5.05 -57.00
N VAL A 164 30.76 -5.74 -56.05
CA VAL A 164 31.08 -5.15 -54.73
C VAL A 164 32.15 -4.06 -54.84
N GLU A 165 33.14 -4.25 -55.72
CA GLU A 165 34.17 -3.26 -55.99
C GLU A 165 33.64 -2.03 -56.73
N SER A 166 32.61 -2.18 -57.58
CA SER A 166 31.98 -1.03 -58.23
C SER A 166 31.30 -0.10 -57.22
N PHE A 167 30.82 -0.60 -56.08
CA PHE A 167 30.25 0.21 -55.01
C PHE A 167 31.29 0.88 -54.09
N LYS A 168 32.58 0.49 -54.16
CA LYS A 168 33.67 1.20 -53.48
C LYS A 168 34.05 2.46 -54.26
N HIS A 169 33.11 3.39 -54.40
CA HIS A 169 33.46 4.72 -54.87
C HIS A 169 34.29 5.43 -53.80
N ASN A 170 35.52 5.79 -54.16
CA ASN A 170 36.42 6.56 -53.33
C ASN A 170 36.02 8.05 -53.41
N TYR A 171 34.77 8.34 -53.09
CA TYR A 171 34.21 9.68 -53.17
C TYR A 171 34.24 10.29 -51.78
N THR A 172 35.20 11.18 -51.57
CA THR A 172 35.36 11.96 -50.36
C THR A 172 34.81 13.35 -50.67
N GLU A 173 33.55 13.62 -50.33
CA GLU A 173 33.08 15.00 -50.35
C GLU A 173 33.69 15.76 -49.17
N PRO A 174 34.21 16.97 -49.37
CA PRO A 174 34.54 17.84 -48.26
C PRO A 174 33.23 18.16 -47.50
N LEU A 175 33.23 17.95 -46.19
CA LEU A 175 32.16 18.40 -45.31
C LEU A 175 32.05 19.93 -45.40
N CYS A 176 31.03 20.42 -46.09
CA CYS A 176 30.65 21.84 -46.04
C CYS A 176 29.99 22.12 -44.69
N ILE A 177 30.73 22.73 -43.77
CA ILE A 177 30.18 23.23 -42.52
C ILE A 177 29.44 24.54 -42.84
N VAL A 178 28.12 24.51 -42.79
CA VAL A 178 27.29 25.71 -42.84
C VAL A 178 27.38 26.39 -41.47
N SER A 179 27.93 27.60 -41.46
CA SER A 179 27.96 28.48 -40.28
C SER A 179 26.98 29.62 -40.55
N GLU A 180 26.14 29.95 -39.57
CA GLU A 180 25.35 31.19 -39.62
C GLU A 180 26.29 32.37 -39.32
N ASP A 181 26.31 33.39 -40.18
CA ASP A 181 27.06 34.62 -39.96
C ASP A 181 26.54 35.32 -38.69
N PRO A 182 27.42 35.71 -37.73
CA PRO A 182 27.00 36.56 -36.65
C PRO A 182 26.60 37.93 -37.21
N GLU A 183 25.38 38.32 -36.88
CA GLU A 183 24.66 39.55 -37.19
C GLU A 183 25.55 40.78 -37.48
N CYS A 184 25.19 41.48 -38.57
CA CYS A 184 25.69 42.80 -38.92
C CYS A 184 25.57 43.76 -37.73
N ILE A 185 26.70 44.23 -37.20
CA ILE A 185 26.73 45.39 -36.29
C ILE A 185 26.30 46.61 -37.10
N GLY A 186 25.04 46.99 -36.96
CA GLY A 186 24.54 48.31 -37.31
C GLY A 186 25.15 49.33 -36.35
N VAL A 187 26.18 50.03 -36.83
CA VAL A 187 26.64 51.27 -36.23
C VAL A 187 25.64 52.34 -36.64
N ASP A 188 24.89 52.94 -35.71
CA ASP A 188 24.20 54.20 -35.94
C ASP A 188 24.13 55.05 -34.66
N ALA A 189 24.71 56.25 -34.78
CA ALA A 189 24.49 57.51 -34.05
C ALA A 189 24.67 57.58 -32.52
#